data_AF-Q0RLZ9-F1
#
_entry.id   AF-Q0RLZ9-F1
#
_cell.length_a   1.000
_cell.length_b   1.000
_cell.length_c   1.000
_cell.angle_alpha   90.00
_cell.angle_beta   90.00
_cell.angle_gamma   90.00
#
_symmetry.space_group_name_H-M   'P 1'
#
loop_
_entity.id
_entity.type
_entity.pdbx_description
1 polymer ?
#
loop_
_entity_poly.entity_id
_entity_poly.type
_entity_poly.pdbx_seq_one_letter_code
_entity_poly.pdbx_strand_id
1 'polypeptide(L)'
;MSDLLPTQDDGYHSLVDMEVPDRNGLLVAAPLSYDVGRGWAPVEAEFIPVSADRLIEVAMGLVAMADVGIVAIHSQDTAADATRLAFTVGLRLGVFARPFGLVLAGKEPVGPEISTHGRRLVVHDVEVLADPGQGVGVPDAAPWVRRQVWEVMPAGRYAAWQAAGRSG
;
A
#
# COMPACT_ATOMS: atom_id res chain seq x y z
N MET A 1 33.01 -12.66 5.28
CA MET A 1 32.04 -12.21 4.26
C MET A 1 30.80 -11.81 5.01
N SER A 2 30.58 -10.52 5.18
CA SER A 2 29.44 -10.00 5.95
C SER A 2 28.17 -10.20 5.13
N ASP A 3 27.25 -10.99 5.67
CA ASP A 3 25.85 -11.02 5.25
C ASP A 3 25.25 -9.64 5.54
N LEU A 4 25.30 -8.76 4.54
CA LEU A 4 24.43 -7.61 4.49
C LEU A 4 23.02 -8.15 4.29
N LEU A 5 22.26 -8.24 5.38
CA LEU A 5 20.81 -8.13 5.29
C LEU A 5 20.53 -6.96 4.32
N PRO A 6 19.72 -7.11 3.27
CA PRO A 6 19.37 -5.98 2.43
C PRO A 6 18.76 -4.94 3.37
N THR A 7 19.49 -3.84 3.60
CA THR A 7 18.90 -2.62 4.13
C THR A 7 17.72 -2.34 3.23
N GLN A 8 16.52 -2.45 3.79
CA GLN A 8 15.28 -2.24 3.06
C GLN A 8 15.38 -0.82 2.51
N ASP A 9 15.69 -0.70 1.22
CA ASP A 9 15.80 0.60 0.59
C ASP A 9 14.40 1.17 0.55
N ASP A 10 14.05 2.07 1.47
CA ASP A 10 12.70 2.65 1.55
C ASP A 10 12.43 3.66 0.41
N GLY A 11 13.37 3.76 -0.53
CA GLY A 11 13.26 4.45 -1.81
C GLY A 11 12.36 3.73 -2.82
N TYR A 12 11.50 4.52 -3.46
CA TYR A 12 10.69 4.16 -4.63
C TYR A 12 11.10 5.02 -5.83
N HIS A 13 11.76 4.38 -6.81
CA HIS A 13 12.21 5.04 -8.05
C HIS A 13 11.09 5.23 -9.08
N SER A 14 10.05 4.39 -9.01
CA SER A 14 8.88 4.42 -9.89
C SER A 14 7.66 3.94 -9.12
N LEU A 15 6.49 4.43 -9.50
CA LEU A 15 5.21 3.93 -9.01
C LEU A 15 4.64 2.91 -9.99
N VAL A 16 3.77 2.01 -9.50
CA VAL A 16 3.01 1.14 -10.40
C VAL A 16 2.19 2.00 -11.34
N ASP A 17 2.31 1.72 -12.64
CA ASP A 17 1.47 2.32 -13.65
C ASP A 17 0.07 1.69 -13.60
N MET A 18 -0.90 2.47 -13.17
CA MET A 18 -2.30 2.09 -13.13
C MET A 18 -3.20 3.31 -13.29
N GLU A 19 -4.37 3.10 -13.86
CA GLU A 19 -5.43 4.10 -13.91
C GLU A 19 -6.05 4.26 -12.53
N VAL A 20 -6.17 5.51 -12.08
CA VAL A 20 -6.90 5.88 -10.87
C VAL A 20 -8.08 6.73 -11.30
N PRO A 21 -9.30 6.17 -11.32
CA PRO A 21 -10.50 6.90 -11.75
C PRO A 21 -10.80 8.11 -10.87
N ASP A 22 -11.32 9.20 -11.47
CA ASP A 22 -11.78 10.41 -10.76
C ASP A 22 -13.11 10.18 -10.02
N ARG A 23 -13.07 9.32 -8.99
CA ARG A 23 -14.18 8.99 -8.08
C ARG A 23 -13.67 8.16 -6.91
N ASN A 24 -14.42 8.18 -5.81
CA ASN A 24 -14.11 7.34 -4.65
C ASN A 24 -14.17 5.84 -5.00
N GLY A 25 -13.21 5.07 -4.47
CA GLY A 25 -13.18 3.63 -4.63
C GLY A 25 -11.95 2.98 -4.05
N LEU A 26 -11.82 1.69 -4.34
CA LEU A 26 -10.79 0.82 -3.81
C LEU A 26 -10.05 0.16 -4.97
N LEU A 27 -8.73 0.19 -4.94
CA LEU A 27 -7.89 -0.60 -5.82
C LEU A 27 -7.52 -1.89 -5.11
N VAL A 28 -7.96 -3.00 -5.65
CA VAL A 28 -7.88 -4.32 -5.01
C VAL A 28 -6.99 -5.22 -5.84
N ALA A 29 -6.05 -5.91 -5.18
CA ALA A 29 -5.23 -6.90 -5.83
C ALA A 29 -5.09 -8.17 -5.00
N ALA A 30 -4.94 -9.28 -5.71
CA ALA A 30 -4.69 -10.58 -5.12
C ALA A 30 -3.36 -10.60 -4.34
N PRO A 31 -3.19 -11.53 -3.39
CA PRO A 31 -1.91 -11.74 -2.72
C PRO A 31 -0.80 -11.98 -3.73
N LEU A 32 0.33 -11.31 -3.54
CA LEU A 32 1.50 -11.53 -4.36
C LEU A 32 1.86 -13.01 -4.37
N SER A 33 1.97 -13.57 -5.57
CA SER A 33 2.38 -14.95 -5.81
C SER A 33 3.66 -14.95 -6.63
N TYR A 34 4.57 -15.85 -6.26
CA TYR A 34 5.80 -16.09 -7.00
C TYR A 34 5.53 -17.22 -8.00
N ASP A 35 5.71 -16.93 -9.30
CA ASP A 35 5.63 -17.91 -10.37
C ASP A 35 7.03 -18.43 -10.69
N VAL A 36 7.23 -19.73 -10.46
CA VAL A 36 8.49 -20.46 -10.71
C VAL A 36 8.68 -20.61 -12.23
N GLY A 37 9.12 -19.53 -12.86
CA GLY A 37 9.35 -19.45 -14.30
C GLY A 37 9.32 -18.02 -14.84
N ARG A 38 8.63 -17.11 -14.15
CA ARG A 38 8.51 -15.69 -14.52
C ARG A 38 8.98 -14.72 -13.44
N GLY A 39 9.28 -15.22 -12.24
CA GLY A 39 9.54 -14.38 -11.08
C GLY A 39 8.23 -13.98 -10.40
N TRP A 40 8.15 -12.73 -9.92
CA TRP A 40 6.88 -12.21 -9.38
C TRP A 40 5.84 -12.12 -10.49
N ALA A 41 4.65 -12.68 -10.26
CA ALA A 41 3.54 -12.56 -11.22
C ALA A 41 3.13 -11.09 -11.37
N PRO A 42 2.76 -10.63 -12.58
CA PRO A 42 2.22 -9.29 -12.77
C PRO A 42 0.98 -9.12 -11.90
N VAL A 43 0.88 -7.95 -11.27
CA VAL A 43 -0.22 -7.64 -10.35
C VAL A 43 -1.32 -6.95 -11.14
N GLU A 44 -2.47 -7.60 -11.22
CA GLU A 44 -3.69 -6.99 -11.73
C GLU A 44 -4.44 -6.34 -10.57
N ALA A 45 -4.73 -5.05 -10.71
CA ALA A 45 -5.52 -4.28 -9.77
C ALA A 45 -6.92 -4.03 -10.36
N GLU A 46 -7.96 -4.35 -9.59
CA GLU A 46 -9.35 -4.02 -9.92
C GLU A 46 -9.77 -2.74 -9.17
N PHE A 47 -10.47 -1.83 -9.86
CA PHE A 47 -11.08 -0.68 -9.21
C PHE A 47 -12.55 -0.96 -8.87
N ILE A 48 -12.88 -0.91 -7.59
CA ILE A 48 -14.24 -1.06 -7.08
C ILE A 48 -14.76 0.30 -6.62
N PRO A 49 -15.78 0.88 -7.27
CA PRO A 49 -16.40 2.13 -6.82
C PRO A 49 -17.07 1.94 -5.46
N VAL A 50 -16.80 2.85 -4.53
CA VAL A 50 -17.35 2.83 -3.15
C VAL A 50 -17.67 4.26 -2.74
N SER A 51 -18.76 4.46 -2.01
CA SER A 51 -19.10 5.78 -1.47
C SER A 51 -18.07 6.23 -0.43
N ALA A 52 -17.83 7.54 -0.34
CA ALA A 52 -16.77 8.10 0.52
C ALA A 52 -16.88 7.66 1.99
N ASP A 53 -18.11 7.56 2.51
CA ASP A 53 -18.45 7.15 3.88
C ASP A 53 -18.29 5.64 4.15
N ARG A 54 -17.99 4.84 3.11
CA ARG A 54 -17.88 3.38 3.22
C ARG A 54 -16.49 2.85 2.87
N LEU A 55 -15.56 3.71 2.45
CA LEU A 55 -14.23 3.32 1.96
C LEU A 55 -13.49 2.39 2.94
N ILE A 56 -13.37 2.81 4.20
CA ILE A 56 -12.62 2.05 5.21
C ILE A 56 -13.34 0.74 5.54
N GLU A 57 -14.66 0.77 5.75
CA GLU A 57 -15.40 -0.43 6.13
C GLU A 57 -15.36 -1.49 5.02
N VAL A 58 -15.59 -1.09 3.77
CA VAL A 58 -15.55 -2.00 2.63
C VAL A 58 -14.12 -2.51 2.40
N ALA A 59 -13.10 -1.65 2.49
CA ALA A 59 -11.71 -2.09 2.37
C ALA A 59 -11.34 -3.15 3.42
N MET A 60 -11.75 -2.95 4.68
CA MET A 60 -11.51 -3.89 5.76
C MET A 60 -12.28 -5.21 5.59
N GLY A 61 -13.48 -5.15 4.99
CA GLY A 61 -14.23 -6.35 4.62
C GLY A 61 -13.56 -7.15 3.51
N LEU A 62 -13.05 -6.46 2.48
CA LEU A 62 -12.38 -7.08 1.35
C LEU A 62 -11.07 -7.78 1.76
N VAL A 63 -10.22 -7.16 2.58
CA VAL A 63 -8.96 -7.79 3.03
C VAL A 63 -9.15 -9.00 3.97
N ALA A 64 -10.38 -9.27 4.41
CA ALA A 64 -10.72 -10.50 5.12
C ALA A 64 -11.00 -11.67 4.16
N MET A 65 -11.17 -11.41 2.86
CA MET A 65 -11.34 -12.43 1.83
C MET A 65 -9.99 -13.07 1.49
N ALA A 66 -9.97 -14.40 1.31
CA ALA A 66 -8.73 -15.17 1.17
C ALA A 66 -7.94 -14.87 -0.12
N ASP A 67 -8.61 -14.31 -1.12
CA ASP A 67 -8.08 -13.96 -2.44
C ASP A 67 -7.73 -12.47 -2.57
N VAL A 68 -7.86 -11.69 -1.49
CA VAL A 68 -7.49 -10.27 -1.47
C VAL A 68 -6.23 -10.07 -0.64
N GLY A 69 -5.18 -9.56 -1.27
CA GLY A 69 -3.90 -9.28 -0.62
C GLY A 69 -3.75 -7.82 -0.23
N ILE A 70 -4.14 -6.91 -1.12
CA ILE A 70 -3.92 -5.48 -0.97
C ILE A 70 -5.18 -4.74 -1.39
N VAL A 71 -5.54 -3.74 -0.59
CA VAL A 71 -6.56 -2.75 -0.89
C VAL A 71 -5.96 -1.36 -0.68
N ALA A 72 -5.85 -0.56 -1.74
CA ALA A 72 -5.53 0.85 -1.63
C ALA A 72 -6.81 1.68 -1.72
N ILE A 73 -7.01 2.55 -0.73
CA ILE A 73 -8.13 3.49 -0.67
C ILE A 73 -7.83 4.67 -1.59
N HIS A 74 -8.77 4.98 -2.47
CA HIS A 74 -8.77 6.20 -3.26
C HIS A 74 -10.00 7.04 -2.89
N SER A 75 -9.75 8.23 -2.39
CA SER A 75 -10.75 9.28 -2.27
C SER A 75 -10.58 10.24 -3.44
N GLN A 76 -11.69 10.75 -3.97
CA GLN A 76 -11.68 11.67 -5.12
C GLN A 76 -10.87 12.94 -4.87
N ASP A 77 -10.73 13.35 -3.61
CA ASP A 77 -9.92 14.50 -3.19
C ASP A 77 -8.42 14.19 -3.05
N THR A 78 -8.01 12.94 -3.30
CA THR A 78 -6.64 12.47 -3.16
C THR A 78 -5.98 12.42 -4.54
N ALA A 79 -4.77 12.98 -4.65
CA ALA A 79 -4.02 12.91 -5.89
C ALA A 79 -3.77 11.45 -6.30
N ALA A 80 -3.93 11.13 -7.59
CA ALA A 80 -3.74 9.79 -8.13
C ALA A 80 -2.37 9.18 -7.75
N ASP A 81 -1.30 9.99 -7.75
CA ASP A 81 0.03 9.53 -7.39
C ASP A 81 0.17 9.11 -5.94
N ALA A 82 -0.58 9.73 -5.03
CA ALA A 82 -0.63 9.30 -3.63
C ALA A 82 -1.29 7.92 -3.50
N THR A 83 -2.35 7.67 -4.27
CA THR A 83 -3.00 6.36 -4.36
C THR A 83 -2.07 5.31 -4.99
N ARG A 84 -1.38 5.65 -6.09
CA ARG A 84 -0.39 4.77 -6.73
C ARG A 84 0.76 4.44 -5.78
N LEU A 85 1.24 5.43 -5.03
CA LEU A 85 2.27 5.24 -4.01
C LEU A 85 1.77 4.27 -2.93
N ALA A 86 0.58 4.50 -2.37
CA ALA A 86 0.01 3.61 -1.36
C ALA A 86 -0.10 2.17 -1.86
N PHE A 87 -0.58 1.97 -3.09
CA PHE A 87 -0.64 0.65 -3.70
C PHE A 87 0.76 0.03 -3.89
N THR A 88 1.72 0.81 -4.38
CA THR A 88 3.12 0.37 -4.59
C THR A 88 3.79 -0.05 -3.27
N VAL A 89 3.61 0.73 -2.21
CA VAL A 89 4.04 0.39 -0.84
C VAL A 89 3.36 -0.89 -0.38
N GLY A 90 2.07 -1.05 -0.69
CA GLY A 90 1.31 -2.27 -0.41
C GLY A 90 1.89 -3.51 -1.05
N LEU A 91 2.32 -3.44 -2.30
CA LEU A 91 2.99 -4.57 -2.94
C LEU A 91 4.26 -4.94 -2.19
N ARG A 92 5.09 -3.96 -1.83
CA ARG A 92 6.34 -4.22 -1.11
C ARG A 92 6.12 -4.81 0.27
N LEU A 93 5.17 -4.25 1.03
CA LEU A 93 4.79 -4.75 2.36
C LEU A 93 4.09 -6.11 2.28
N GLY A 94 3.31 -6.35 1.23
CA GLY A 94 2.50 -7.55 1.00
C GLY A 94 3.31 -8.83 1.01
N VAL A 95 4.55 -8.77 0.49
CA VAL A 95 5.52 -9.88 0.52
C VAL A 95 5.77 -10.38 1.96
N PHE A 96 5.80 -9.47 2.93
CA PHE A 96 6.09 -9.77 4.33
C PHE A 96 4.83 -9.76 5.22
N ALA A 97 3.67 -9.47 4.65
CA ALA A 97 2.43 -9.24 5.39
C ALA A 97 1.59 -10.50 5.59
N ARG A 98 1.90 -11.61 4.91
CA ARG A 98 1.14 -12.86 5.02
C ARG A 98 1.09 -13.34 6.48
N PRO A 99 -0.07 -13.77 6.99
CA PRO A 99 -1.33 -14.06 6.29
C PRO A 99 -2.34 -12.90 6.17
N PHE A 100 -1.96 -11.67 6.52
CA PHE A 100 -2.91 -10.56 6.61
C PHE A 100 -2.96 -9.74 5.32
N GLY A 101 -4.17 -9.41 4.86
CA GLY A 101 -4.35 -8.40 3.81
C GLY A 101 -4.00 -6.99 4.29
N LEU A 102 -3.69 -6.11 3.34
CA LEU A 102 -3.26 -4.73 3.60
C LEU A 102 -4.32 -3.72 3.19
N VAL A 103 -4.60 -2.74 4.05
CA VAL A 103 -5.42 -1.58 3.70
C VAL A 103 -4.56 -0.33 3.79
N LEU A 104 -4.30 0.31 2.66
CA LEU A 104 -3.41 1.47 2.56
C LEU A 104 -4.11 2.69 1.99
N ALA A 105 -3.63 3.88 2.36
CA ALA A 105 -4.09 5.15 1.84
C ALA A 105 -2.91 6.09 1.62
N GLY A 106 -2.94 6.86 0.53
CA GLY A 106 -1.94 7.88 0.21
C GLY A 106 -2.16 9.22 0.94
N LYS A 107 -3.22 9.30 1.73
CA LYS A 107 -3.61 10.41 2.59
C LYS A 107 -4.11 9.83 3.90
N GLU A 108 -3.91 10.53 5.01
CA GLU A 108 -4.44 10.13 6.30
C GLU A 108 -5.95 9.89 6.20
N PRO A 109 -6.42 8.64 6.42
CA PRO A 109 -7.85 8.39 6.52
C PRO A 109 -8.41 9.17 7.70
N VAL A 110 -9.62 9.72 7.54
CA VAL A 110 -10.36 10.37 8.63
C VAL A 110 -11.71 9.68 8.78
N GLY A 111 -12.13 9.42 10.01
CA GLY A 111 -13.42 8.79 10.29
C GLY A 111 -13.41 7.88 11.51
N PRO A 112 -14.59 7.61 12.10
CA PRO A 112 -14.70 6.73 13.26
C PRO A 112 -14.35 5.26 12.92
N GLU A 113 -14.42 4.84 11.65
CA GLU A 113 -14.17 3.45 11.25
C GLU A 113 -12.72 3.01 11.46
N ILE A 114 -11.79 3.97 11.58
CA ILE A 114 -10.34 3.75 11.73
C ILE A 114 -10.00 3.06 13.05
N SER A 115 -10.74 3.36 14.11
CA SER A 115 -10.51 2.81 15.46
C SER A 115 -11.48 1.68 15.81
N THR A 116 -12.47 1.42 14.95
CA THR A 116 -13.48 0.39 15.17
C THR A 116 -12.82 -1.00 15.16
N HIS A 117 -13.36 -1.96 15.93
CA HIS A 117 -12.85 -3.34 16.01
C HIS A 117 -11.37 -3.44 16.42
N GLY A 118 -10.85 -2.46 17.17
CA GLY A 118 -9.46 -2.47 17.63
C GLY A 118 -8.43 -2.20 16.53
N ARG A 119 -8.86 -1.67 15.38
CA ARG A 119 -7.98 -1.24 14.29
C ARG A 119 -7.03 -0.14 14.77
N ARG A 120 -5.88 -0.04 14.09
CA ARG A 120 -4.85 0.96 14.37
C ARG A 120 -4.39 1.58 13.07
N LEU A 121 -4.23 2.89 13.09
CA LEU A 121 -3.63 3.62 11.99
C LEU A 121 -2.11 3.65 12.21
N VAL A 122 -1.35 3.22 11.20
CA VAL A 122 0.11 3.23 11.22
C VAL A 122 0.60 4.06 10.03
N VAL A 123 1.60 4.91 10.26
CA VAL A 123 2.21 5.72 9.21
C VAL A 123 3.51 5.06 8.77
N HIS A 124 3.69 4.94 7.46
CA HIS A 124 4.92 4.53 6.82
C HIS A 124 5.54 5.74 6.14
N ASP A 125 6.71 6.17 6.61
CA ASP A 125 7.52 7.16 5.91
C ASP A 125 8.29 6.46 4.78
N VAL A 126 8.18 7.01 3.58
CA VAL A 126 8.83 6.46 2.39
C VAL A 126 9.52 7.56 1.59
N GLU A 127 10.60 7.23 0.90
CA GLU A 127 11.26 8.15 -0.01
C GLU A 127 10.85 7.85 -1.44
N VAL A 128 10.42 8.87 -2.18
CA VAL A 128 9.96 8.73 -3.56
C VAL A 128 10.70 9.74 -4.41
N LEU A 129 11.12 9.35 -5.59
CA LEU A 129 11.67 10.30 -6.56
C LEU A 129 10.62 11.39 -6.87
N ALA A 130 11.02 12.67 -6.93
CA ALA A 130 10.07 13.79 -7.09
C ALA A 130 9.21 13.72 -8.37
N ASP A 131 9.79 13.14 -9.43
CA ASP A 131 9.10 12.79 -10.67
C ASP A 131 9.32 11.29 -10.89
N PRO A 132 8.58 10.43 -10.17
CA PRO A 132 8.73 9.00 -10.30
C PRO A 132 8.10 8.63 -11.64
N GLY A 133 8.92 8.63 -12.69
CA GLY A 133 8.46 8.36 -14.05
C GLY A 133 7.72 7.01 -14.15
N GLN A 134 6.91 6.88 -15.21
CA GLN A 134 6.31 5.60 -15.59
C GLN A 134 7.37 4.71 -16.26
N GLY A 135 8.19 4.06 -15.44
CA GLY A 135 8.96 2.88 -15.85
C GLY A 135 10.12 3.03 -16.84
N VAL A 136 10.57 4.23 -17.26
CA VAL A 136 11.78 4.37 -18.09
C VAL A 136 12.56 5.64 -17.76
N GLY A 137 13.85 5.45 -17.42
CA GLY A 137 14.86 6.51 -17.32
C GLY A 137 14.70 7.43 -16.11
N VAL A 138 15.26 7.03 -14.97
CA VAL A 138 15.46 7.94 -13.83
C VAL A 138 16.47 9.01 -14.28
N PRO A 139 16.12 10.31 -14.29
CA PRO A 139 17.15 11.34 -14.39
C PRO A 139 18.04 11.22 -13.16
N ASP A 140 19.35 11.06 -13.35
CA ASP A 140 20.35 10.94 -12.26
C ASP A 140 20.31 12.08 -11.23
N ALA A 141 19.51 13.13 -11.47
CA ALA A 141 19.41 14.34 -10.66
C ALA A 141 18.02 14.64 -10.07
N ALA A 142 17.01 13.76 -10.22
CA ALA A 142 15.71 14.02 -9.61
C ALA A 142 15.80 13.87 -8.08
N PRO A 143 15.35 14.85 -7.29
CA PRO A 143 15.50 14.80 -5.84
C PRO A 143 14.57 13.74 -5.25
N TRP A 144 15.04 13.06 -4.21
CA TRP A 144 14.20 12.23 -3.36
C TRP A 144 13.34 13.11 -2.46
N VAL A 145 12.08 12.72 -2.30
CA VAL A 145 11.14 13.43 -1.45
C VAL A 145 10.47 12.46 -0.51
N ARG A 146 10.48 12.79 0.79
CA ARG A 146 9.76 12.04 1.79
C ARG A 146 8.25 12.18 1.57
N ARG A 147 7.55 11.06 1.67
CA ARG A 147 6.10 10.93 1.59
C ARG A 147 5.63 10.02 2.71
N GLN A 148 4.34 10.08 3.00
CA GLN A 148 3.70 9.24 3.99
C GLN A 148 2.63 8.39 3.32
N VAL A 149 2.56 7.13 3.74
CA VAL A 149 1.47 6.20 3.41
C VAL A 149 0.90 5.69 4.72
N TRP A 150 -0.42 5.67 4.81
CA TRP A 150 -1.12 5.23 6.00
C TRP A 150 -1.65 3.83 5.81
N GLU A 151 -1.55 3.03 6.86
CA GLU A 151 -2.09 1.68 6.91
C GLU A 151 -3.15 1.56 8.00
N VAL A 152 -4.33 1.07 7.64
CA VAL A 152 -5.38 0.71 8.59
C VAL A 152 -5.18 -0.76 8.95
N MET A 153 -4.43 -1.01 10.04
CA MET A 153 -4.11 -2.36 10.48
C MET A 153 -5.25 -2.97 11.32
N PRO A 154 -5.71 -4.19 11.00
CA PRO A 154 -6.48 -5.00 11.95
C PRO A 154 -5.68 -5.29 13.22
N ALA A 155 -6.37 -5.50 14.35
CA ALA A 155 -5.74 -5.71 15.66
C ALA A 155 -4.67 -6.82 15.66
N GLY A 156 -4.95 -7.98 15.04
CA GLY A 156 -4.00 -9.10 14.98
C GLY A 156 -2.73 -8.79 14.19
N ARG A 157 -2.87 -8.04 13.09
CA ARG A 157 -1.74 -7.59 12.28
C ARG A 157 -0.90 -6.55 13.01
N TYR A 158 -1.54 -5.60 13.69
CA TYR A 158 -0.85 -4.61 14.51
C TYR A 158 -0.04 -5.26 15.62
N ALA A 159 -0.59 -6.27 16.30
CA ALA A 159 0.13 -7.03 17.32
C ALA A 159 1.37 -7.75 16.74
N ALA A 160 1.25 -8.36 15.56
CA ALA A 160 2.38 -9.00 14.89
C ALA A 160 3.45 -7.97 14.46
N TRP A 161 3.02 -6.81 13.98
CA TRP A 161 3.91 -5.70 13.63
C TRP A 161 4.70 -5.17 14.83
N GLN A 162 4.04 -4.98 15.98
CA GLN A 162 4.71 -4.60 17.23
C GLN A 162 5.70 -5.68 17.71
N ALA A 163 5.31 -6.96 17.61
CA ALA A 163 6.18 -8.08 18.00
C ALA A 163 7.45 -8.18 17.13
N ALA A 164 7.41 -7.67 15.89
CA ALA A 164 8.56 -7.59 15.00
C ALA A 164 9.52 -6.42 15.34
N GLY A 165 9.32 -5.73 16.47
CA GLY A 165 10.18 -4.63 16.93
C GLY A 165 9.98 -3.33 16.15
N ARG A 166 8.88 -3.21 15.39
CA ARG A 166 8.51 -1.98 14.70
C ARG A 166 7.71 -1.10 15.66
N SER A 167 8.16 0.13 15.86
CA SER A 167 7.50 1.17 16.66
C SER A 167 7.06 2.30 15.75
N GLY A 168 5.89 2.87 16.03
CA GLY A 168 5.30 4.00 15.31
C GLY A 168 4.51 4.85 16.28
#